data_AF-X7ZIL3-F1
#
_entry.id   AF-X7ZIL3-F1
#
_cell.length_a   1.000
_cell.length_b   1.000
_cell.length_c   1.000
_cell.angle_alpha   90.00
_cell.angle_beta   90.00
_cell.angle_gamma   90.00
#
_symmetry.space_group_name_H-M   'P 1'
#
loop_
_entity.id
_entity.type
_entity.pdbx_description
1 polymer ?
#
loop_
_entity_poly.entity_id
_entity_poly.type
_entity_poly.pdbx_seq_one_letter_code
_entity_poly.pdbx_strand_id
1 'polypeptide(L)'
;MVILAAGLDARAWRLPWPDGVTVYELDQPKVLEFKSTTLQRHGARPKARQVSIPVDLRHDWPKALQGAGFDASKPSAWLAEGLLRYLPAAAQDLLIQRVHALSPPGVGWRPTHLRATSSIRSG
;
A
#
# COMPACT_ATOMS: atom_id res chain seq x y z
N MET A 1 -5.52 6.44 2.50
CA MET A 1 -4.24 6.07 1.84
C MET A 1 -4.03 4.58 2.04
N VAL A 2 -3.64 3.84 1.01
CA VAL A 2 -3.33 2.41 1.10
C VAL A 2 -1.92 2.17 0.58
N ILE A 3 -1.07 1.57 1.41
CA ILE A 3 0.32 1.22 1.09
C ILE A 3 0.41 -0.30 0.96
N LEU A 4 0.64 -0.78 -0.26
CA LEU A 4 0.80 -2.19 -0.60
C LEU A 4 2.27 -2.58 -0.48
N ALA A 5 2.55 -3.70 0.20
CA ALA A 5 3.91 -4.15 0.54
C ALA A 5 4.66 -3.03 1.27
N ALA A 6 4.04 -2.57 2.37
CA ALA A 6 4.46 -1.39 3.09
C ALA A 6 5.89 -1.46 3.65
N GLY A 7 6.46 -2.65 3.85
CA GLY A 7 7.83 -2.83 4.28
C GLY A 7 8.18 -1.97 5.50
N LEU A 8 9.31 -1.27 5.38
CA LEU A 8 9.78 -0.28 6.35
C LEU A 8 9.33 1.16 6.02
N ASP A 9 8.32 1.34 5.17
CA ASP A 9 7.73 2.65 4.91
C ASP A 9 7.21 3.26 6.22
N ALA A 10 7.73 4.44 6.56
CA ALA A 10 7.42 5.20 7.75
C ALA A 10 6.55 6.45 7.47
N ARG A 11 5.94 6.58 6.28
CA ARG A 11 5.09 7.73 5.90
C ARG A 11 3.96 7.97 6.90
N ALA A 12 3.29 6.92 7.40
CA ALA A 12 2.27 7.03 8.45
C ALA A 12 2.81 7.60 9.77
N TRP A 13 4.12 7.53 10.00
CA TRP A 13 4.80 7.89 11.26
C TRP A 13 5.54 9.23 11.19
N ARG A 14 5.80 9.77 9.99
CA ARG A 14 6.61 10.98 9.80
C ARG A 14 5.95 12.11 9.01
N LEU A 15 4.97 11.82 8.15
CA LEU A 15 4.35 12.86 7.32
C LEU A 15 3.24 13.61 8.09
N PRO A 16 3.03 14.90 7.80
CA PRO A 16 1.93 15.68 8.38
C PRO A 16 0.64 15.35 7.63
N TRP A 17 -0.12 14.38 8.14
CA TRP A 17 -1.40 14.01 7.56
C TRP A 17 -2.52 14.97 8.00
N PRO A 18 -3.47 15.29 7.11
CA PRO A 18 -4.71 15.95 7.53
C PRO A 18 -5.48 15.10 8.55
N ASP A 19 -6.25 15.76 9.40
CA ASP A 19 -7.12 15.09 10.37
C ASP A 19 -8.13 14.17 9.67
N GLY A 20 -8.45 13.05 10.34
CA GLY A 20 -9.37 12.04 9.82
C GLY A 20 -8.79 11.13 8.73
N VAL A 21 -7.56 11.35 8.26
CA VAL A 21 -6.90 10.43 7.32
C VAL A 21 -6.58 9.09 7.99
N THR A 22 -7.00 8.02 7.34
CA THR A 22 -6.58 6.64 7.67
C THR A 22 -5.54 6.16 6.67
N VAL A 23 -4.44 5.61 7.19
CA VAL A 23 -3.36 4.97 6.43
C VAL A 23 -3.40 3.47 6.69
N TYR A 24 -3.79 2.71 5.66
CA TYR A 24 -3.77 1.25 5.70
C TYR A 24 -2.42 0.75 5.17
N GLU A 25 -1.77 -0.12 5.92
CA GLU A 25 -0.50 -0.73 5.55
C GLU A 25 -0.66 -2.24 5.44
N LEU A 26 -0.47 -2.78 4.23
CA LEU A 26 -0.58 -4.20 3.93
C LEU A 26 0.82 -4.79 3.74
N ASP A 27 1.17 -5.79 4.53
CA ASP A 27 2.39 -6.58 4.35
C ASP A 27 2.32 -7.88 5.16
N GLN A 28 3.35 -8.71 5.03
CA GLN A 28 3.55 -9.90 5.83
C GLN A 28 3.54 -9.56 7.34
N PRO A 29 2.92 -10.42 8.19
CA PRO A 29 2.76 -10.15 9.62
C PRO A 29 4.06 -9.73 10.33
N LYS A 30 5.14 -10.47 10.10
CA LYS A 30 6.44 -10.22 10.75
C LYS A 30 7.06 -8.87 10.36
N VAL A 31 6.82 -8.42 9.13
CA VAL A 31 7.33 -7.12 8.64
C VAL A 31 6.64 -5.97 9.36
N LEU A 32 5.30 -6.04 9.46
CA LEU A 32 4.50 -5.03 10.15
C LEU A 32 4.81 -4.99 11.65
N GLU A 33 4.91 -6.16 12.28
CA GLU A 33 5.27 -6.29 13.70
C GLU A 33 6.66 -5.69 13.98
N PHE A 34 7.67 -6.06 13.19
CA PHE A 34 9.02 -5.54 13.32
C PHE A 34 9.05 -4.01 13.22
N LYS A 35 8.42 -3.43 12.20
CA LYS A 35 8.36 -1.98 12.01
C LYS A 35 7.70 -1.29 13.20
N SER A 36 6.51 -1.74 13.57
CA SER A 36 5.70 -1.10 14.60
C SER A 36 6.37 -1.18 15.97
N THR A 37 6.91 -2.34 16.33
CA THR A 37 7.62 -2.52 17.61
C THR A 37 8.90 -1.70 17.68
N THR A 38 9.68 -1.65 16.60
CA THR A 38 10.91 -0.86 16.54
C THR A 38 10.62 0.63 16.70
N LEU A 39 9.66 1.17 15.94
CA LEU A 39 9.29 2.59 16.02
C LEU A 39 8.77 2.98 17.41
N GLN A 40 7.91 2.14 18.00
CA GLN A 40 7.37 2.38 19.34
C GLN A 40 8.46 2.31 20.43
N ARG A 41 9.42 1.39 20.32
CA ARG A 41 10.57 1.32 21.25
C ARG A 41 11.40 2.59 21.27
N HIS A 42 11.44 3.33 20.15
CA HIS A 42 12.10 4.62 20.04
C HIS A 42 11.17 5.82 20.31
N GLY A 43 9.99 5.58 20.88
CA GLY A 43 9.05 6.64 21.28
C GLY A 43 8.26 7.27 20.12
N ALA A 44 8.38 6.74 18.90
CA ALA A 44 7.59 7.23 17.78
C ALA A 44 6.13 6.83 17.90
N ARG A 45 5.24 7.70 17.42
CA ARG A 45 3.80 7.45 17.31
C ARG A 45 3.33 7.78 15.89
N PRO A 46 2.35 7.05 15.34
CA PRO A 46 1.76 7.40 14.06
C PRO A 46 1.22 8.85 14.06
N LYS A 47 1.37 9.53 12.93
CA LYS A 47 0.87 10.90 12.70
C LYS A 47 -0.51 10.92 12.04
N ALA A 48 -1.09 9.75 11.80
CA ALA A 48 -2.44 9.51 11.30
C ALA A 48 -3.01 8.26 11.96
N ARG A 49 -4.30 7.97 11.75
CA ARG A 49 -4.85 6.65 12.09
C ARG A 49 -4.19 5.61 11.19
N GLN A 50 -3.22 4.88 11.72
CA GLN A 50 -2.55 3.79 11.00
C GLN A 50 -3.25 2.46 11.32
N VAL A 51 -3.50 1.67 10.28
CA VAL A 51 -4.12 0.34 10.39
C VAL A 51 -3.21 -0.67 9.70
N SER A 52 -2.55 -1.50 10.49
CA SER A 52 -1.77 -2.64 10.00
C SER A 52 -2.68 -3.78 9.58
N ILE A 53 -2.53 -4.27 8.36
CA ILE A 53 -3.29 -5.39 7.80
C ILE A 53 -2.30 -6.49 7.44
N PRO A 54 -2.09 -7.49 8.33
CA PRO A 54 -1.15 -8.57 8.10
C PRO A 54 -1.68 -9.51 7.02
N VAL A 55 -1.16 -9.41 5.79
CA VAL A 55 -1.60 -10.21 4.65
C VAL A 55 -0.50 -10.31 3.58
N ASP A 56 -0.40 -11.48 2.95
CA ASP A 56 0.40 -11.65 1.73
C ASP A 56 -0.43 -11.19 0.51
N LEU A 57 0.13 -10.29 -0.31
CA LEU A 57 -0.57 -9.73 -1.47
C LEU A 57 -0.87 -10.75 -2.59
N ARG A 58 -0.34 -11.98 -2.49
CA ARG A 58 -0.73 -13.10 -3.35
C ARG A 58 -2.08 -13.72 -2.97
N HIS A 59 -2.56 -13.48 -1.75
CA HIS A 59 -3.85 -13.95 -1.26
C HIS A 59 -4.98 -12.93 -1.48
N ASP A 60 -6.14 -13.14 -0.87
CA ASP A 60 -7.30 -12.25 -0.94
C ASP A 60 -7.18 -11.04 -0.01
N TRP A 61 -6.16 -10.22 -0.29
CA TRP A 61 -5.93 -8.96 0.42
C TRP A 61 -7.06 -7.92 0.25
N PRO A 62 -7.84 -7.86 -0.86
CA PRO A 62 -9.00 -6.97 -0.93
C PRO A 62 -10.01 -7.23 0.19
N LYS A 63 -10.32 -8.50 0.45
CA LYS A 63 -11.21 -8.89 1.54
C LYS A 63 -10.65 -8.50 2.92
N ALA A 64 -9.36 -8.71 3.15
CA ALA A 64 -8.71 -8.29 4.39
C ALA A 64 -8.75 -6.77 4.57
N LEU A 65 -8.55 -6.01 3.50
CA LEU A 65 -8.61 -4.54 3.50
C LEU A 65 -10.01 -4.04 3.85
N GLN A 66 -11.05 -4.56 3.19
CA GLN A 66 -12.44 -4.22 3.50
C GLN A 66 -12.84 -4.64 4.92
N GLY A 67 -12.41 -5.83 5.36
CA GLY A 67 -12.62 -6.30 6.73
C GLY A 67 -11.98 -5.42 7.80
N ALA A 68 -10.91 -4.68 7.47
CA ALA A 68 -10.28 -3.68 8.33
C ALA A 68 -10.98 -2.31 8.30
N GLY A 69 -12.13 -2.19 7.61
CA GLY A 69 -12.94 -0.99 7.54
C GLY A 69 -12.57 -0.04 6.41
N PHE A 70 -11.87 -0.50 5.37
CA PHE A 70 -11.67 0.28 4.15
C PHE A 70 -13.00 0.43 3.38
N ASP A 71 -13.31 1.67 2.99
CA ASP A 71 -14.53 2.04 2.28
C ASP A 71 -14.21 2.38 0.82
N ALA A 72 -14.48 1.42 -0.08
CA ALA A 72 -14.21 1.54 -1.53
C ALA A 72 -15.09 2.60 -2.23
N SER A 73 -16.13 3.12 -1.55
CA SER A 73 -16.94 4.21 -2.09
C SER A 73 -16.27 5.58 -1.97
N LYS A 74 -15.20 5.69 -1.16
CA LYS A 74 -14.50 6.95 -0.89
C LYS A 74 -13.21 7.07 -1.71
N PRO A 75 -12.83 8.31 -2.12
CA PRO A 75 -11.55 8.54 -2.80
C PRO A 75 -10.38 8.00 -1.99
N SER A 76 -9.49 7.26 -2.65
CA SER A 76 -8.34 6.63 -2.03
C SER A 76 -7.08 6.84 -2.86
N ALA A 77 -5.99 7.20 -2.19
CA ALA A 77 -4.65 7.16 -2.77
C ALA A 77 -4.01 5.79 -2.51
N TRP A 78 -3.37 5.25 -3.54
CA TRP A 78 -2.70 3.94 -3.52
C TRP A 78 -1.21 4.10 -3.77
N LEU A 79 -0.39 3.33 -3.05
CA LEU A 79 1.05 3.26 -3.25
C LEU A 79 1.52 1.81 -3.28
N ALA A 80 2.30 1.47 -4.31
CA ALA A 80 2.96 0.17 -4.50
C ALA A 80 4.42 0.39 -4.91
N GLU A 81 5.21 0.99 -4.01
CA GLU A 81 6.61 1.34 -4.26
C GLU A 81 7.50 0.10 -4.18
N GLY A 82 8.42 -0.05 -5.15
CA GLY A 82 9.37 -1.17 -5.16
C GLY A 82 8.76 -2.55 -5.36
N LEU A 83 7.44 -2.70 -5.47
CA LEU A 83 6.76 -4.01 -5.51
C LEU A 83 6.75 -4.65 -6.90
N LEU A 84 6.33 -3.91 -7.94
CA LEU A 84 5.95 -4.51 -9.23
C LEU A 84 7.09 -5.28 -9.91
N ARG A 85 8.34 -4.82 -9.76
CA ARG A 85 9.54 -5.47 -10.33
C ARG A 85 9.79 -6.89 -9.81
N TYR A 86 9.18 -7.26 -8.68
CA TYR A 86 9.32 -8.59 -8.06
C TYR A 86 8.12 -9.50 -8.34
N LEU A 87 7.10 -8.99 -9.04
CA LEU A 87 5.89 -9.75 -9.36
C LEU A 87 5.98 -10.31 -10.79
N PRO A 88 5.59 -11.58 -11.01
CA PRO A 88 5.28 -12.08 -12.35
C PRO A 88 4.22 -11.20 -13.03
N ALA A 89 4.21 -11.12 -14.36
CA ALA A 89 3.30 -10.26 -15.12
C ALA A 89 1.82 -10.44 -14.72
N ALA A 90 1.34 -11.68 -14.64
CA ALA A 90 -0.03 -11.97 -14.21
C ALA A 90 -0.37 -11.46 -12.80
N ALA A 91 0.61 -11.42 -11.88
CA ALA A 91 0.41 -10.88 -10.54
C ALA A 91 0.40 -9.35 -10.52
N GLN A 92 1.12 -8.69 -11.43
CA GLN A 92 1.03 -7.23 -11.62
C GLN A 92 -0.37 -6.85 -12.14
N ASP A 93 -0.86 -7.55 -13.17
CA ASP A 93 -2.19 -7.31 -13.75
C ASP A 93 -3.29 -7.52 -12.71
N LEU A 94 -3.23 -8.63 -11.96
CA LEU A 94 -4.19 -8.92 -10.90
C LEU A 94 -4.18 -7.84 -9.80
N LEU A 95 -3.00 -7.34 -9.41
CA LEU A 95 -2.89 -6.28 -8.42
C LEU A 95 -3.54 -4.98 -8.92
N ILE A 96 -3.28 -4.59 -10.16
CA ILE A 96 -3.87 -3.39 -10.77
C ILE A 96 -5.39 -3.54 -10.88
N GLN A 97 -5.88 -4.69 -11.33
CA GLN A 97 -7.32 -4.99 -11.41
C GLN A 97 -8.00 -4.88 -10.04
N ARG A 98 -7.38 -5.41 -8.98
CA ARG A 98 -7.91 -5.33 -7.61
C ARG A 98 -7.92 -3.90 -7.07
N VAL A 99 -6.86 -3.12 -7.32
CA VAL A 99 -6.82 -1.69 -6.97
C VAL A 99 -7.92 -0.92 -7.70
N HIS A 100 -8.12 -1.21 -8.99
CA HIS A 100 -9.19 -0.60 -9.78
C HIS A 100 -10.58 -0.94 -9.22
N ALA A 101 -10.83 -2.20 -8.89
CA ALA A 101 -12.10 -2.65 -8.31
C ALA A 101 -12.41 -2.03 -6.93
N LEU A 102 -11.37 -1.58 -6.21
CA LEU A 102 -11.47 -0.95 -4.90
C LEU A 102 -11.45 0.59 -4.95
N SER A 103 -11.48 1.18 -6.15
CA SER A 103 -11.47 2.62 -6.34
C SER A 103 -12.82 3.09 -6.88
N PRO A 104 -13.37 4.22 -6.40
CA PRO A 104 -14.66 4.71 -6.88
C PRO A 104 -14.58 5.12 -8.36
N PRO A 105 -15.67 4.96 -9.13
CA PRO A 105 -15.72 5.42 -10.52
C PRO A 105 -15.43 6.92 -10.63
N GLY A 106 -14.64 7.34 -11.62
CA GLY A 106 -14.41 8.76 -11.93
C GLY A 106 -13.29 9.46 -11.14
N VAL A 107 -12.71 8.82 -10.11
CA VAL A 107 -11.43 9.27 -9.53
C VAL A 107 -10.31 8.72 -10.41
N GLY A 108 -9.85 9.55 -11.36
CA GLY A 108 -8.96 9.16 -12.45
C GLY A 108 -7.73 8.37 -12.00
N TRP A 109 -7.68 7.09 -12.37
CA TRP A 109 -6.43 6.40 -12.60
C TRP A 109 -5.65 7.16 -13.68
N ARG A 110 -4.60 7.89 -13.27
CA ARG A 110 -3.57 8.40 -14.17
C ARG A 110 -2.33 7.53 -14.01
N PRO A 111 -1.94 6.72 -15.01
CA PRO A 111 -0.69 5.99 -15.00
C PRO A 111 0.47 6.96 -15.26
N THR A 112 0.80 7.78 -14.28
CA THR A 112 2.02 8.59 -14.28
C THR A 112 2.63 8.55 -12.89
N HIS A 113 3.43 7.49 -12.66
CA HIS A 113 4.73 7.45 -11.98
C HIS A 113 5.15 6.00 -11.60
N LEU A 114 4.93 5.04 -12.49
CA LEU A 114 5.74 3.82 -12.52
C LEU A 114 6.93 4.06 -13.45
N ARG A 115 8.05 4.58 -12.92
CA ARG A 115 9.33 4.50 -13.64
C ARG A 115 9.91 3.10 -13.42
N ALA A 116 9.61 2.19 -14.33
CA ALA A 116 10.49 1.05 -14.58
C ALA A 116 11.60 1.52 -15.53
N THR A 117 12.80 1.75 -15.03
CA THR A 117 13.98 1.94 -15.88
C THR A 117 14.55 0.57 -16.21
N SER A 118 14.36 0.13 -17.45
CA SER A 118 15.24 -0.87 -18.07
C SER A 118 15.44 -0.49 -19.54
N SER A 119 16.57 0.16 -19.82
CA SER A 119 17.14 0.23 -21.17
C SER A 119 18.34 -0.71 -21.19
N ILE A 120 18.19 -1.86 -21.85
CA ILE A 120 19.29 -2.52 -22.53
C ILE A 120 18.80 -2.68 -23.97
N ARG A 121 19.31 -1.84 -24.88
CA ARG A 121 19.27 -2.11 -26.32
C ARG A 121 20.57 -2.83 -26.66
N SER A 122 20.45 -4.07 -27.10
CA SER A 122 21.48 -4.74 -27.88
C SER A 122 21.15 -4.47 -29.35
N GLY A 123 22.09 -3.86 -30.06
CA GLY A 123 22.11 -3.67 -31.50
C GLY A 123 23.56 -3.51 -31.92
#